data_AF-A0A9D1J465-F1
#
_entry.id   AF-A0A9D1J465-F1
#
_cell.length_a   1.000
_cell.length_b   1.000
_cell.length_c   1.000
_cell.angle_alpha   90.00
_cell.angle_beta   90.00
_cell.angle_gamma   90.00
#
_symmetry.space_group_name_H-M   'P 1'
#
loop_
_entity.id
_entity.type
_entity.pdbx_description
1 polymer ?
#
loop_
_entity_poly.entity_id
_entity_poly.type
_entity_poly.pdbx_seq_one_letter_code
_entity_poly.pdbx_strand_id
1 'polypeptide(L)'
;MEKDNNKKKKVIIIVISIIIILVLALAISYAYFSTQLSGSDQIVKVGTLDLVLDETSEGITLDNAVGISDSEGLSLDGSTFELRNNGNKAVDYIIYLDDNTIGDNDTRIDDKYLKYNLNKNGADSGATLLTRIGANPNRVLDSGTIEGGGTNKYSLKLWITDEVDGNYSGQVFSGKLRVEVSQEREKEVATVLLDSIPKKNQYDDGIDTFITGTDPNNYIWYSGKLWRAVSVNNDAKTVKLVTQWNISTIVYNARGHETFEKSYMEEWLNDTTVDGFLGNLRDYENFIVTDAEWDASLDTTSLGSVTRPNGNTIVTDVVGLLNMYEYQSSNNGRTNGYLNNGLNWWTLTPYSYYQVQYINSNGTASVNDSSNSSGVRPSINLQSSVKIVDGDGTVDNPYRLEGDNDTNLLGTLLNTRYSGEYIKFGNAENNLYRIVSHETEGLTKITSAEPLKSSGEFIESIFGNDTTFSSTNIVGTFLNGEYLINYVDSEYSEMIEDSSTWYIGIVGSPDSYRLAKYVDTSMSDYNTSTEAKVGLLRYGELMSGQFERYNNNEYYWTLTPSDTSYIWFVYYNGYATRNSSDYTYGIKPALNLKSNVIITSGDGTKQNPFQIELAS
;
A
#
# COMPACT_ATOMS: atom_id res chain seq x y z
N MET A 1 24.06 -8.17 40.41
CA MET A 1 22.62 -8.23 40.02
C MET A 1 21.83 -6.98 40.39
N GLU A 2 22.08 -6.31 41.52
CA GLU A 2 21.26 -5.16 41.97
C GLU A 2 21.47 -3.86 41.17
N LYS A 3 22.68 -3.62 40.65
CA LYS A 3 23.02 -2.42 39.86
C LYS A 3 22.39 -2.41 38.45
N ASP A 4 22.21 -3.57 37.83
CA ASP A 4 21.60 -3.70 36.49
C ASP A 4 20.09 -3.56 36.51
N ASN A 5 19.43 -4.08 37.56
CA ASN A 5 17.99 -3.94 37.73
C ASN A 5 17.56 -2.48 37.94
N ASN A 6 18.39 -1.67 38.62
CA ASN A 6 18.14 -0.23 38.76
C ASN A 6 18.37 0.54 37.46
N LYS A 7 19.28 0.09 36.60
CA LYS A 7 19.53 0.70 35.28
C LYS A 7 18.40 0.39 34.31
N LYS A 8 17.92 -0.87 34.27
CA LYS A 8 16.75 -1.29 33.48
C LYS A 8 15.47 -0.58 33.93
N LYS A 9 15.21 -0.47 35.24
CA LYS A 9 14.06 0.30 35.75
C LYS A 9 14.10 1.78 35.35
N LYS A 10 15.28 2.43 35.39
CA LYS A 10 15.43 3.82 34.94
C LYS A 10 15.18 3.98 33.44
N VAL A 11 15.66 3.05 32.61
CA VAL A 11 15.42 3.08 31.15
C VAL A 11 13.93 2.87 30.84
N ILE A 12 13.27 1.92 31.49
CA ILE A 12 11.83 1.69 31.32
C ILE A 12 11.01 2.93 31.71
N ILE A 13 11.35 3.59 32.83
CA ILE A 13 10.67 4.83 33.27
C ILE A 13 10.87 5.95 32.24
N ILE A 14 12.07 6.08 31.64
CA ILE A 14 12.35 7.08 30.61
C ILE A 14 11.55 6.79 29.32
N VAL A 15 11.50 5.54 28.88
CA VAL A 15 10.74 5.14 27.68
C VAL A 15 9.24 5.38 27.88
N ILE A 16 8.67 5.00 29.02
CA ILE A 16 7.27 5.27 29.35
C ILE A 16 6.99 6.78 29.38
N SER A 17 7.90 7.57 29.93
CA SER A 17 7.75 9.03 29.97
C SER A 17 7.78 9.65 28.57
N ILE A 18 8.62 9.15 27.67
CA ILE A 18 8.69 9.60 26.27
C ILE A 18 7.41 9.20 25.51
N ILE A 19 6.89 8.00 25.71
CA ILE A 19 5.63 7.54 25.12
C ILE A 19 4.46 8.40 25.62
N ILE A 20 4.41 8.70 26.92
CA ILE A 20 3.39 9.59 27.48
C ILE A 20 3.51 11.00 26.87
N ILE A 21 4.71 11.53 26.68
CA ILE A 21 4.92 12.84 26.03
C ILE A 21 4.51 12.79 24.55
N LEU A 22 4.78 11.70 23.82
CA LEU A 22 4.34 11.50 22.44
C LEU A 22 2.83 11.38 22.33
N VAL A 23 2.19 10.60 23.21
CA VAL A 23 0.72 10.48 23.28
C VAL A 23 0.10 11.83 23.65
N LEU A 24 0.70 12.58 24.58
CA LEU A 24 0.27 13.93 24.89
C LEU A 24 0.51 14.90 23.72
N ALA A 25 1.59 14.77 22.96
CA ALA A 25 1.86 15.60 21.78
C ALA A 25 0.90 15.29 20.62
N LEU A 26 0.52 14.02 20.43
CA LEU A 26 -0.49 13.58 19.46
C LEU A 26 -1.88 14.05 19.90
N ALA A 27 -2.22 13.94 21.19
CA ALA A 27 -3.47 14.44 21.75
C ALA A 27 -3.55 15.98 21.70
N ILE A 28 -2.43 16.68 21.95
CA ILE A 28 -2.33 18.13 21.83
C ILE A 28 -2.42 18.55 20.36
N SER A 29 -1.80 17.81 19.43
CA SER A 29 -1.93 18.10 17.99
C SER A 29 -3.38 17.90 17.53
N TYR A 30 -4.02 16.80 17.90
CA TYR A 30 -5.44 16.56 17.64
C TYR A 30 -6.35 17.62 18.27
N ALA A 31 -6.06 18.05 19.52
CA ALA A 31 -6.77 19.13 20.19
C ALA A 31 -6.43 20.54 19.67
N TYR A 32 -5.29 20.70 18.98
CA TYR A 32 -4.88 21.95 18.34
C TYR A 32 -5.59 22.14 16.98
N PHE A 33 -6.06 21.06 16.36
CA PHE A 33 -6.71 21.08 15.04
C PHE A 33 -8.22 20.83 15.05
N SER A 34 -8.79 20.32 16.15
CA SER A 34 -10.23 20.16 16.32
C SER A 34 -10.77 21.14 17.37
N THR A 35 -11.84 21.85 17.04
CA THR A 35 -12.46 22.83 17.95
C THR A 35 -13.98 22.76 17.86
N GLN A 36 -14.66 23.07 18.96
CA GLN A 36 -16.11 22.87 19.12
C GLN A 36 -16.80 24.17 19.57
N LEU A 37 -18.01 24.41 19.06
CA LEU A 37 -18.89 25.51 19.43
C LEU A 37 -20.20 24.98 20.04
N SER A 38 -20.64 25.58 21.15
CA SER A 38 -21.92 25.29 21.80
C SER A 38 -22.57 26.57 22.34
N GLY A 39 -23.75 26.93 21.83
CA GLY A 39 -24.65 27.95 22.40
C GLY A 39 -24.15 29.40 22.32
N SER A 40 -24.98 30.31 22.88
CA SER A 40 -25.09 31.74 22.57
C SER A 40 -23.75 32.50 22.38
N ASP A 41 -23.54 32.93 21.13
CA ASP A 41 -22.46 33.74 20.57
C ASP A 41 -21.04 33.38 20.99
N GLN A 42 -20.43 32.47 20.22
CA GLN A 42 -19.05 32.03 20.39
C GLN A 42 -18.33 32.03 19.02
N ILE A 43 -17.11 32.59 18.98
CA ILE A 43 -16.21 32.50 17.83
C ILE A 43 -15.11 31.51 18.18
N VAL A 44 -14.95 30.49 17.36
CA VAL A 44 -13.87 29.51 17.46
C VAL A 44 -12.91 29.68 16.29
N LYS A 45 -11.62 29.75 16.59
CA LYS A 45 -10.55 30.03 15.62
C LYS A 45 -9.66 28.81 15.42
N VAL A 46 -9.46 28.42 14.16
CA VAL A 46 -8.49 27.39 13.75
C VAL A 46 -7.62 27.95 12.62
N GLY A 47 -6.38 28.28 12.93
CA GLY A 47 -5.45 28.90 11.97
C GLY A 47 -5.99 30.21 11.39
N THR A 48 -6.44 30.18 10.13
CA THR A 48 -7.03 31.35 9.43
C THR A 48 -8.56 31.26 9.27
N LEU A 49 -9.19 30.17 9.70
CA LEU A 49 -10.65 30.05 9.71
C LEU A 49 -11.24 30.52 11.04
N ASP A 50 -12.34 31.27 10.96
CA ASP A 50 -13.25 31.52 12.08
C ASP A 50 -14.55 30.74 11.81
N LEU A 51 -14.91 29.83 12.72
CA LEU A 51 -16.27 29.32 12.80
C LEU A 51 -17.04 30.22 13.79
N VAL A 52 -18.11 30.84 13.30
CA VAL A 52 -18.90 31.83 14.04
C VAL A 52 -20.31 31.29 14.18
N LEU A 53 -20.70 30.96 15.41
CA LEU A 53 -22.10 30.67 15.73
C LEU A 53 -22.79 32.01 16.02
N ASP A 54 -23.81 32.36 15.22
CA ASP A 54 -24.65 33.54 15.39
C ASP A 54 -26.03 33.01 15.81
N GLU A 55 -26.21 32.80 17.11
CA GLU A 55 -27.46 32.23 17.65
C GLU A 55 -28.18 33.27 18.49
N THR A 56 -29.37 33.64 18.02
CA THR A 56 -30.32 34.47 18.76
C THR A 56 -31.20 33.70 19.76
N SER A 57 -31.02 32.38 19.95
CA SER A 57 -31.66 31.65 21.08
C SER A 57 -31.13 30.21 21.28
N GLU A 58 -30.60 29.93 22.48
CA GLU A 58 -30.55 28.62 23.19
C GLU A 58 -29.87 27.35 22.61
N GLY A 59 -28.99 27.40 21.59
CA GLY A 59 -28.24 26.20 21.16
C GLY A 59 -29.01 25.23 20.27
N ILE A 60 -28.31 24.27 19.63
CA ILE A 60 -28.93 23.16 18.89
C ILE A 60 -29.52 22.15 19.88
N THR A 61 -30.74 22.44 20.36
CA THR A 61 -31.42 21.60 21.34
C THR A 61 -32.84 21.26 20.91
N LEU A 62 -33.29 20.06 21.26
CA LEU A 62 -34.68 19.62 21.16
C LEU A 62 -35.08 19.07 22.52
N ASP A 63 -35.98 19.78 23.19
CA ASP A 63 -36.60 19.34 24.45
C ASP A 63 -38.11 19.24 24.26
N ASN A 64 -38.71 18.15 24.75
CA ASN A 64 -40.15 17.90 24.73
C ASN A 64 -40.82 18.08 23.35
N ALA A 65 -40.08 17.87 22.25
CA ALA A 65 -40.60 17.96 20.90
C ALA A 65 -41.52 16.77 20.56
N VAL A 66 -42.55 17.03 19.77
CA VAL A 66 -43.42 15.99 19.19
C VAL A 66 -42.92 15.61 17.80
N GLY A 67 -43.19 14.37 17.36
CA GLY A 67 -42.93 13.98 15.98
C GLY A 67 -43.76 14.83 15.03
N ILE A 68 -43.12 15.39 14.01
CA ILE A 68 -43.74 16.24 12.99
C ILE A 68 -43.38 15.76 11.59
N SER A 69 -44.20 16.13 10.61
CA SER A 69 -43.98 15.78 9.21
C SER A 69 -42.79 16.54 8.61
N ASP A 70 -42.22 16.03 7.51
CA ASP A 70 -41.14 16.71 6.79
C ASP A 70 -41.53 18.14 6.33
N SER A 71 -42.81 18.35 6.00
CA SER A 71 -43.32 19.67 5.61
C SER A 71 -43.29 20.68 6.75
N GLU A 72 -43.58 20.23 7.97
CA GLU A 72 -43.53 21.04 9.18
C GLU A 72 -42.09 21.24 9.64
N GLY A 73 -41.27 20.18 9.62
CA GLY A 73 -39.85 20.23 9.96
C GLY A 73 -39.06 21.21 9.08
N LEU A 74 -39.32 21.21 7.77
CA LEU A 74 -38.71 22.18 6.85
C LEU A 74 -39.19 23.62 7.08
N SER A 75 -40.32 23.84 7.77
CA SER A 75 -40.85 25.17 8.10
C SER A 75 -40.34 25.72 9.43
N LEU A 76 -39.61 24.93 10.23
CA LEU A 76 -39.01 25.37 11.49
C LEU A 76 -37.99 26.50 11.29
N ASP A 77 -37.81 27.31 12.32
CA ASP A 77 -36.65 28.19 12.43
C ASP A 77 -35.40 27.34 12.73
N GLY A 78 -34.31 27.57 12.00
CA GLY A 78 -33.07 26.79 12.13
C GLY A 78 -31.95 27.57 12.82
N SER A 79 -31.06 26.86 13.51
CA SER A 79 -29.83 27.42 14.07
C SER A 79 -28.90 27.91 12.96
N THR A 80 -28.50 29.18 13.01
CA THR A 80 -27.63 29.80 11.99
C THR A 80 -26.17 29.84 12.42
N PHE A 81 -25.26 29.56 11.48
CA PHE A 81 -23.82 29.69 11.71
C PHE A 81 -23.09 30.07 10.42
N GLU A 82 -21.91 30.66 10.57
CA GLU A 82 -21.04 31.04 9.47
C GLU A 82 -19.68 30.38 9.59
N LEU A 83 -19.17 29.90 8.47
CA LEU A 83 -17.76 29.53 8.32
C LEU A 83 -17.06 30.61 7.50
N ARG A 84 -16.07 31.27 8.10
CA ARG A 84 -15.32 32.37 7.48
C ARG A 84 -13.86 31.99 7.30
N ASN A 85 -13.32 32.25 6.10
CA ASN A 85 -11.89 32.13 5.85
C ASN A 85 -11.24 33.52 5.85
N ASN A 86 -10.56 33.86 6.95
CA ASN A 86 -9.84 35.13 7.08
C ASN A 86 -8.43 35.09 6.47
N GLY A 87 -8.02 33.94 5.93
CA GLY A 87 -6.76 33.75 5.22
C GLY A 87 -6.84 34.24 3.78
N ASN A 88 -5.69 34.22 3.11
CA ASN A 88 -5.57 34.56 1.69
C ASN A 88 -5.49 33.32 0.77
N LYS A 89 -5.60 32.12 1.32
CA LYS A 89 -5.57 30.84 0.60
C LYS A 89 -6.86 30.08 0.85
N ALA A 90 -7.27 29.27 -0.11
CA ALA A 90 -8.37 28.34 0.07
C ALA A 90 -8.03 27.28 1.14
N VAL A 91 -9.05 26.86 1.89
CA VAL A 91 -8.93 25.88 2.97
C VAL A 91 -10.08 24.89 2.86
N ASP A 92 -9.80 23.60 3.03
CA ASP A 92 -10.84 22.58 3.10
C ASP A 92 -11.31 22.39 4.53
N TYR A 93 -12.59 22.09 4.68
CA TYR A 93 -13.23 21.95 5.96
C TYR A 93 -14.23 20.79 5.97
N ILE A 94 -14.45 20.25 7.16
CA ILE A 94 -15.54 19.32 7.48
C ILE A 94 -16.26 19.86 8.72
N ILE A 95 -17.58 19.95 8.66
CA ILE A 95 -18.45 20.36 9.77
C ILE A 95 -19.18 19.14 10.30
N TYR A 96 -19.06 18.88 11.58
CA TYR A 96 -19.72 17.78 12.27
C TYR A 96 -20.80 18.26 13.24
N LEU A 97 -21.82 17.42 13.46
CA LEU A 97 -22.79 17.54 14.55
C LEU A 97 -22.52 16.51 15.65
N ASP A 98 -21.74 16.91 16.64
CA ASP A 98 -21.41 16.06 17.79
C ASP A 98 -22.50 16.16 18.87
N ASP A 99 -22.59 15.14 19.72
CA ASP A 99 -23.41 15.20 20.93
C ASP A 99 -22.80 16.19 21.94
N ASN A 100 -23.63 17.09 22.45
CA ASN A 100 -23.32 17.91 23.61
C ASN A 100 -23.79 17.23 24.91
N THR A 101 -23.32 17.70 26.06
CA THR A 101 -23.80 17.22 27.36
C THR A 101 -25.30 17.51 27.54
N ILE A 102 -26.03 16.54 28.08
CA ILE A 102 -27.43 16.68 28.53
C ILE A 102 -27.47 16.62 30.07
N GLY A 103 -28.60 16.98 30.69
CA GLY A 103 -28.74 16.91 32.13
C GLY A 103 -28.57 15.49 32.66
N ASP A 104 -28.06 15.34 33.89
CA ASP A 104 -27.73 14.05 34.50
C ASP A 104 -28.93 13.08 34.60
N ASN A 105 -30.17 13.60 34.55
CA ASN A 105 -31.41 12.82 34.61
C ASN A 105 -32.12 12.71 33.26
N ASP A 106 -31.57 13.28 32.19
CA ASP A 106 -32.17 13.28 30.86
C ASP A 106 -31.73 12.02 30.08
N THR A 107 -32.61 11.53 29.21
CA THR A 107 -32.29 10.46 28.26
C THR A 107 -32.13 11.06 26.87
N ARG A 108 -31.07 10.68 26.15
CA ARG A 108 -30.80 11.20 24.80
C ARG A 108 -31.77 10.62 23.76
N ILE A 109 -32.25 11.48 22.86
CA ILE A 109 -32.97 11.04 21.65
C ILE A 109 -32.02 10.26 20.74
N ASP A 110 -32.39 9.04 20.36
CA ASP A 110 -31.69 8.19 19.38
C ASP A 110 -31.78 8.81 17.97
N ASP A 111 -30.66 8.84 17.25
CA ASP A 111 -30.51 9.44 15.92
C ASP A 111 -31.52 8.94 14.90
N LYS A 112 -32.01 7.70 15.05
CA LYS A 112 -33.01 7.14 14.14
C LYS A 112 -34.35 7.87 14.18
N TYR A 113 -34.60 8.68 15.21
CA TYR A 113 -35.80 9.51 15.33
C TYR A 113 -35.59 10.93 14.80
N LEU A 114 -34.36 11.30 14.45
CA LEU A 114 -34.00 12.67 14.08
C LEU A 114 -33.83 12.82 12.57
N LYS A 115 -34.48 13.83 12.00
CA LYS A 115 -34.20 14.33 10.65
C LYS A 115 -33.64 15.73 10.73
N TYR A 116 -32.83 16.09 9.74
CA TYR A 116 -32.27 17.42 9.59
C TYR A 116 -32.46 17.96 8.18
N ASN A 117 -32.35 19.27 8.07
CA ASN A 117 -32.15 19.99 6.82
C ASN A 117 -31.06 21.04 7.05
N LEU A 118 -30.06 21.04 6.18
CA LEU A 118 -29.00 22.03 6.18
C LEU A 118 -29.16 22.92 4.95
N ASN A 119 -29.41 24.20 5.17
CA ASN A 119 -29.31 25.22 4.14
C ASN A 119 -27.89 25.75 4.08
N LYS A 120 -27.26 25.78 2.90
CA LYS A 120 -25.95 26.38 2.65
C LYS A 120 -26.08 27.45 1.57
N ASN A 121 -25.84 28.71 1.93
CA ASN A 121 -25.92 29.85 1.02
C ASN A 121 -27.22 29.90 0.19
N GLY A 122 -28.36 29.49 0.78
CA GLY A 122 -29.67 29.48 0.12
C GLY A 122 -30.06 28.16 -0.57
N ALA A 123 -29.20 27.14 -0.58
CA ALA A 123 -29.51 25.82 -1.12
C ALA A 123 -29.77 24.80 0.01
N ASP A 124 -30.91 24.11 -0.05
CA ASP A 124 -31.34 23.13 0.97
C ASP A 124 -30.92 21.70 0.63
N SER A 125 -30.47 20.96 1.64
CA SER A 125 -30.21 19.51 1.54
C SER A 125 -31.48 18.66 1.42
N GLY A 126 -32.66 19.23 1.69
CA GLY A 126 -33.89 18.49 1.92
C GLY A 126 -33.92 17.76 3.27
N ALA A 127 -35.07 17.16 3.60
CA ALA A 127 -35.28 16.38 4.82
C ALA A 127 -34.50 15.05 4.76
N THR A 128 -33.54 14.87 5.67
CA THR A 128 -32.63 13.71 5.69
C THR A 128 -32.53 13.13 7.08
N LEU A 129 -32.60 11.80 7.20
CA LEU A 129 -32.43 11.11 8.48
C LEU A 129 -31.00 11.26 9.01
N LEU A 130 -30.85 11.58 10.29
CA LEU A 130 -29.55 11.91 10.89
C LEU A 130 -28.57 10.73 10.84
N THR A 131 -29.05 9.49 10.92
CA THR A 131 -28.22 8.29 10.79
C THR A 131 -27.56 8.12 9.41
N ARG A 132 -28.03 8.83 8.37
CA ARG A 132 -27.45 8.76 7.02
C ARG A 132 -26.12 9.50 6.90
N ILE A 133 -25.82 10.40 7.84
CA ILE A 133 -24.58 11.19 7.83
C ILE A 133 -23.54 10.68 8.84
N GLY A 134 -23.77 9.50 9.43
CA GLY A 134 -22.88 8.86 10.39
C GLY A 134 -23.50 8.73 11.78
N ALA A 135 -22.66 8.43 12.76
CA ALA A 135 -23.01 8.36 14.18
C ALA A 135 -22.03 9.22 14.98
N ASN A 136 -22.45 9.76 16.13
CA ASN A 136 -21.59 10.58 16.99
C ASN A 136 -20.27 9.84 17.36
N PRO A 137 -19.08 10.48 17.27
CA PRO A 137 -18.82 11.88 16.89
C PRO A 137 -18.70 12.16 15.38
N ASN A 138 -18.79 11.16 14.51
CA ASN A 138 -18.51 11.32 13.08
C ASN A 138 -19.77 11.63 12.24
N ARG A 139 -20.70 12.47 12.74
CA ARG A 139 -21.86 12.93 11.93
C ARG A 139 -21.46 14.12 11.06
N VAL A 140 -21.35 13.94 9.75
CA VAL A 140 -20.86 14.99 8.83
C VAL A 140 -22.03 15.81 8.25
N LEU A 141 -22.14 17.08 8.63
CA LEU A 141 -23.16 17.99 8.12
C LEU A 141 -22.83 18.55 6.73
N ASP A 142 -21.60 19.02 6.54
CA ASP A 142 -21.10 19.59 5.28
C ASP A 142 -19.58 19.45 5.22
N SER A 143 -19.05 19.30 4.02
CA SER A 143 -17.62 19.41 3.74
C SER A 143 -17.41 20.18 2.43
N GLY A 144 -16.22 20.74 2.27
CA GLY A 144 -15.85 21.40 1.02
C GLY A 144 -14.69 22.36 1.19
N THR A 145 -14.53 23.24 0.20
CA THR A 145 -13.46 24.25 0.15
C THR A 145 -14.05 25.65 0.35
N ILE A 146 -13.38 26.47 1.14
CA ILE A 146 -13.67 27.90 1.26
C ILE A 146 -12.46 28.73 0.83
N GLU A 147 -12.63 29.54 -0.23
CA GLU A 147 -11.58 30.41 -0.76
C GLU A 147 -11.13 31.47 0.26
N GLY A 148 -9.92 32.01 0.11
CA GLY A 148 -9.40 33.06 0.99
C GLY A 148 -10.29 34.30 0.97
N GLY A 149 -10.70 34.79 2.14
CA GLY A 149 -11.70 35.87 2.30
C GLY A 149 -13.15 35.43 2.10
N GLY A 150 -13.42 34.15 1.84
CA GLY A 150 -14.75 33.60 1.62
C GLY A 150 -15.57 33.46 2.91
N THR A 151 -16.90 33.37 2.77
CA THR A 151 -17.83 33.10 3.88
C THR A 151 -18.97 32.21 3.38
N ASN A 152 -19.19 31.08 4.05
CA ASN A 152 -20.37 30.25 3.87
C ASN A 152 -21.34 30.48 5.04
N LYS A 153 -22.62 30.72 4.73
CA LYS A 153 -23.70 30.87 5.70
C LYS A 153 -24.56 29.61 5.73
N TYR A 154 -24.89 29.16 6.93
CA TYR A 154 -25.67 27.95 7.16
C TYR A 154 -26.90 28.22 8.02
N SER A 155 -27.94 27.42 7.79
CA SER A 155 -29.08 27.27 8.70
C SER A 155 -29.39 25.78 8.86
N LEU A 156 -29.27 25.26 10.08
CA LEU A 156 -29.55 23.88 10.43
C LEU A 156 -30.92 23.78 11.11
N LYS A 157 -31.82 23.03 10.50
CA LYS A 157 -33.11 22.63 11.10
C LYS A 157 -33.00 21.18 11.53
N LEU A 158 -33.47 20.88 12.73
CA LEU A 158 -33.48 19.52 13.30
C LEU A 158 -34.85 19.26 13.92
N TRP A 159 -35.43 18.09 13.69
CA TRP A 159 -36.72 17.71 14.26
C TRP A 159 -36.85 16.20 14.49
N ILE A 160 -37.81 15.83 15.32
CA ILE A 160 -38.23 14.43 15.50
C ILE A 160 -39.20 14.09 14.38
N THR A 161 -38.92 13.03 13.62
CA THR A 161 -39.78 12.58 12.52
C THR A 161 -41.01 11.83 13.05
N ASP A 162 -42.19 12.11 12.48
CA ASP A 162 -43.42 11.34 12.74
C ASP A 162 -43.47 9.98 12.02
N GLU A 163 -42.55 9.74 11.09
CA GLU A 163 -42.47 8.50 10.30
C GLU A 163 -42.03 7.26 11.09
N VAL A 164 -41.44 7.45 12.28
CA VAL A 164 -40.93 6.35 13.11
C VAL A 164 -41.75 6.27 14.39
N ASP A 165 -42.53 5.19 14.52
CA ASP A 165 -43.24 4.88 15.76
C ASP A 165 -42.23 4.66 16.90
N GLY A 166 -42.32 5.45 17.97
CA GLY A 166 -41.39 5.38 19.09
C GLY A 166 -41.80 6.19 20.31
N ASN A 167 -41.19 5.86 21.45
CA ASN A 167 -41.34 6.64 22.68
C ASN A 167 -40.12 7.56 22.86
N TYR A 168 -40.22 8.78 22.33
CA TYR A 168 -39.24 9.87 22.51
C TYR A 168 -39.71 10.90 23.56
N SER A 169 -40.82 10.62 24.25
CA SER A 169 -41.38 11.51 25.28
C SER A 169 -40.44 11.63 26.48
N GLY A 170 -40.08 12.86 26.85
CA GLY A 170 -39.16 13.15 27.97
C GLY A 170 -37.69 12.88 27.65
N GLN A 171 -37.34 12.71 26.37
CA GLN A 171 -35.94 12.63 25.92
C GLN A 171 -35.49 13.98 25.36
N VAL A 172 -34.18 14.23 25.41
CA VAL A 172 -33.56 15.49 24.99
C VAL A 172 -32.48 15.23 23.95
N PHE A 173 -32.43 16.03 22.88
CA PHE A 173 -31.25 16.12 22.04
C PHE A 173 -30.53 17.44 22.32
N SER A 174 -29.22 17.37 22.51
CA SER A 174 -28.34 18.54 22.62
C SER A 174 -27.13 18.33 21.72
N GLY A 175 -26.90 19.22 20.76
CA GLY A 175 -25.82 19.12 19.77
C GLY A 175 -24.79 20.24 19.90
N LYS A 176 -23.58 19.99 19.40
CA LYS A 176 -22.52 21.00 19.23
C LYS A 176 -21.87 20.85 17.87
N LEU A 177 -21.43 21.96 17.28
CA LEU A 177 -20.76 21.94 15.99
C LEU A 177 -19.26 21.81 16.20
N ARG A 178 -18.62 20.88 15.49
CA ARG A 178 -17.17 20.76 15.39
C ARG A 178 -16.74 21.04 13.96
N VAL A 179 -15.68 21.83 13.79
CA VAL A 179 -15.03 21.99 12.49
C VAL A 179 -13.66 21.36 12.52
N GLU A 180 -13.36 20.58 11.50
CA GLU A 180 -12.01 20.13 11.20
C GLU A 180 -11.54 20.79 9.92
N VAL A 181 -10.26 21.18 9.92
CA VAL A 181 -9.61 21.82 8.79
C VAL A 181 -8.64 20.82 8.18
N SER A 182 -8.90 20.41 6.95
CA SER A 182 -7.89 19.74 6.14
C SER A 182 -7.14 20.81 5.35
N GLN A 183 -5.83 20.93 5.55
CA GLN A 183 -5.03 21.85 4.75
C GLN A 183 -4.63 21.29 3.38
N GLU A 184 -4.99 20.06 3.05
CA GLU A 184 -4.65 19.48 1.75
C GLU A 184 -5.90 19.04 1.01
N ARG A 185 -6.23 19.82 -0.04
CA ARG A 185 -7.01 19.31 -1.17
C ARG A 185 -6.34 18.05 -1.65
N GLU A 186 -7.14 17.02 -1.95
CA GLU A 186 -6.69 15.94 -2.81
C GLU A 186 -6.12 16.57 -4.08
N LYS A 187 -4.84 16.33 -4.33
CA LYS A 187 -4.12 16.90 -5.46
C LYS A 187 -3.69 15.77 -6.36
N GLU A 188 -3.74 16.03 -7.66
CA GLU A 188 -3.17 15.14 -8.67
C GLU A 188 -1.72 14.80 -8.28
N VAL A 189 -1.34 13.52 -8.41
CA VAL A 189 0.00 13.04 -8.02
C VAL A 189 1.10 13.91 -8.63
N ALA A 190 0.96 14.27 -9.91
CA ALA A 190 1.89 15.11 -10.64
C ALA A 190 2.12 16.47 -9.96
N THR A 191 1.04 17.13 -9.54
CA THR A 191 1.10 18.45 -8.89
C THR A 191 1.79 18.35 -7.53
N VAL A 192 1.42 17.36 -6.71
CA VAL A 192 2.05 17.15 -5.40
C VAL A 192 3.55 16.92 -5.52
N LEU A 193 3.97 16.04 -6.43
CA LEU A 193 5.39 15.72 -6.61
C LEU A 193 6.20 16.95 -7.08
N LEU A 194 5.68 17.72 -8.04
CA LEU A 194 6.38 18.89 -8.57
C LEU A 194 6.48 20.05 -7.56
N ASP A 195 5.52 20.15 -6.64
CA ASP A 195 5.48 21.17 -5.59
C ASP A 195 6.31 20.79 -4.35
N SER A 196 6.20 19.52 -3.91
CA SER A 196 6.83 19.01 -2.68
C SER A 196 8.32 18.75 -2.83
N ILE A 197 8.75 18.29 -4.02
CA ILE A 197 10.15 17.96 -4.27
C ILE A 197 10.93 19.26 -4.57
N PRO A 198 12.04 19.56 -3.88
CA PRO A 198 12.81 20.76 -4.15
C PRO A 198 13.26 20.85 -5.61
N LYS A 199 13.23 22.05 -6.22
CA LYS A 199 13.66 22.24 -7.62
C LYS A 199 15.08 21.78 -7.93
N LYS A 200 15.98 21.79 -6.94
CA LYS A 200 17.35 21.24 -7.07
C LYS A 200 17.39 19.72 -7.27
N ASN A 201 16.30 19.03 -6.92
CA ASN A 201 16.09 17.60 -7.04
C ASN A 201 15.12 17.31 -8.20
N GLN A 202 15.01 18.20 -9.17
CA GLN A 202 14.23 18.03 -10.39
C GLN A 202 15.15 18.26 -11.61
N TYR A 203 15.01 17.44 -12.63
CA TYR A 203 15.68 17.61 -13.93
C TYR A 203 14.62 17.57 -15.03
N ASP A 204 14.39 18.70 -15.68
CA ASP A 204 13.41 18.84 -16.76
C ASP A 204 14.16 18.82 -18.11
N ASP A 205 13.82 17.85 -18.96
CA ASP A 205 14.40 17.72 -20.30
C ASP A 205 13.52 18.32 -21.41
N GLY A 206 12.43 18.99 -21.01
CA GLY A 206 11.41 19.58 -21.89
C GLY A 206 10.19 18.70 -22.10
N ILE A 207 10.32 17.37 -22.01
CA ILE A 207 9.20 16.42 -22.15
C ILE A 207 8.76 15.89 -20.79
N ASP A 208 9.72 15.48 -19.97
CA ASP A 208 9.49 14.95 -18.64
C ASP A 208 10.33 15.72 -17.61
N THR A 209 9.72 15.97 -16.44
CA THR A 209 10.44 16.38 -15.25
C THR A 209 10.79 15.16 -14.41
N PHE A 210 12.07 14.77 -14.41
CA PHE A 210 12.61 13.69 -13.60
C PHE A 210 12.81 14.13 -12.15
N ILE A 211 12.46 13.23 -11.24
CA ILE A 211 12.80 13.33 -9.82
C ILE A 211 14.25 12.86 -9.66
N THR A 212 15.05 13.63 -8.94
CA THR A 212 16.47 13.34 -8.70
C THR A 212 16.85 13.48 -7.23
N GLY A 213 18.15 13.28 -6.92
CA GLY A 213 18.69 13.37 -5.58
C GLY A 213 18.92 12.01 -4.93
N THR A 214 19.48 12.01 -3.72
CA THR A 214 19.85 10.79 -3.01
C THR A 214 18.68 10.19 -2.23
N ASP A 215 17.80 11.05 -1.71
CA ASP A 215 16.69 10.65 -0.84
C ASP A 215 15.53 11.66 -0.94
N PRO A 216 14.82 11.72 -2.08
CA PRO A 216 13.59 12.48 -2.20
C PRO A 216 12.42 11.75 -1.53
N ASN A 217 11.48 12.51 -0.96
CA ASN A 217 10.20 12.01 -0.45
C ASN A 217 9.23 11.77 -1.62
N ASN A 218 9.47 10.69 -2.36
CA ASN A 218 8.74 10.32 -3.57
C ASN A 218 8.20 8.88 -3.51
N TYR A 219 7.92 8.38 -2.32
CA TYR A 219 7.34 7.06 -2.11
C TYR A 219 5.81 7.11 -2.28
N ILE A 220 5.28 6.14 -3.02
CA ILE A 220 3.83 5.96 -3.21
C ILE A 220 3.49 4.52 -2.85
N TRP A 221 2.44 4.32 -2.05
CA TRP A 221 1.87 3.00 -1.80
C TRP A 221 0.74 2.76 -2.79
N TYR A 222 0.87 1.70 -3.59
CA TYR A 222 -0.16 1.30 -4.52
C TYR A 222 -0.22 -0.22 -4.65
N SER A 223 -1.43 -0.77 -4.52
CA SER A 223 -1.76 -2.18 -4.71
C SER A 223 -0.84 -3.12 -3.91
N GLY A 224 -0.69 -2.83 -2.62
CA GLY A 224 0.12 -3.63 -1.69
C GLY A 224 1.64 -3.52 -1.87
N LYS A 225 2.11 -2.59 -2.70
CA LYS A 225 3.52 -2.45 -3.06
C LYS A 225 3.98 -1.01 -2.83
N LEU A 226 5.24 -0.88 -2.43
CA LEU A 226 5.92 0.40 -2.31
C LEU A 226 6.59 0.76 -3.63
N TRP A 227 6.30 1.96 -4.14
CA TRP A 227 6.77 2.50 -5.40
C TRP A 227 7.60 3.76 -5.19
N ARG A 228 8.41 4.09 -6.19
CA ARG A 228 9.14 5.37 -6.31
C ARG A 228 8.65 6.10 -7.54
N ALA A 229 8.26 7.37 -7.38
CA ALA A 229 8.01 8.23 -8.52
C ALA A 229 9.32 8.61 -9.22
N VAL A 230 9.35 8.45 -10.54
CA VAL A 230 10.54 8.60 -11.40
C VAL A 230 10.49 9.92 -12.14
N SER A 231 9.38 10.20 -12.82
CA SER A 231 9.19 11.42 -13.59
C SER A 231 7.72 11.79 -13.72
N VAL A 232 7.48 13.05 -14.04
CA VAL A 232 6.17 13.59 -14.42
C VAL A 232 6.24 14.04 -15.87
N ASN A 233 5.32 13.57 -16.71
CA ASN A 233 5.21 14.07 -18.07
C ASN A 233 4.67 15.50 -18.07
N ASN A 234 5.36 16.42 -18.74
CA ASN A 234 5.05 17.85 -18.68
C ASN A 234 3.71 18.19 -19.33
N ASP A 235 3.32 17.47 -20.38
CA ASP A 235 2.09 17.74 -21.14
C ASP A 235 0.92 16.89 -20.63
N ALA A 236 1.09 15.57 -20.59
CA ALA A 236 0.04 14.62 -20.22
C ALA A 236 -0.23 14.58 -18.72
N LYS A 237 0.69 15.08 -17.88
CA LYS A 237 0.63 15.03 -16.41
C LYS A 237 0.56 13.63 -15.82
N THR A 238 0.97 12.62 -16.59
CA THR A 238 1.14 11.25 -16.09
C THR A 238 2.39 11.15 -15.22
N VAL A 239 2.42 10.19 -14.30
CA VAL A 239 3.55 9.99 -13.38
C VAL A 239 4.13 8.60 -13.54
N LYS A 240 5.39 8.50 -13.97
CA LYS A 240 6.09 7.21 -14.07
C LYS A 240 6.54 6.74 -12.70
N LEU A 241 6.20 5.51 -12.34
CA LEU A 241 6.59 4.85 -11.10
C LEU A 241 7.43 3.61 -11.37
N VAL A 242 8.29 3.23 -10.42
CA VAL A 242 8.97 1.93 -10.39
C VAL A 242 8.84 1.31 -9.00
N THR A 243 8.70 0.00 -8.89
CA THR A 243 8.68 -0.66 -7.58
C THR A 243 9.97 -0.38 -6.82
N GLN A 244 9.90 -0.16 -5.51
CA GLN A 244 11.09 0.07 -4.67
C GLN A 244 12.02 -1.16 -4.67
N TRP A 245 11.42 -2.35 -4.67
CA TRP A 245 12.10 -3.64 -4.56
C TRP A 245 11.88 -4.51 -5.78
N ASN A 246 12.71 -5.54 -5.90
CA ASN A 246 12.57 -6.57 -6.92
C ASN A 246 11.36 -7.44 -6.54
N ILE A 247 10.30 -7.42 -7.35
CA ILE A 247 9.05 -8.15 -7.05
C ILE A 247 9.24 -9.66 -7.26
N SER A 248 10.04 -10.01 -8.26
CA SER A 248 10.38 -11.37 -8.66
C SER A 248 11.81 -11.40 -9.24
N THR A 249 12.26 -12.56 -9.65
CA THR A 249 13.51 -12.78 -10.39
C THR A 249 13.29 -13.80 -11.49
N ILE A 250 13.55 -13.39 -12.74
CA ILE A 250 13.41 -14.25 -13.92
C ILE A 250 14.52 -13.95 -14.93
N VAL A 251 14.71 -14.87 -15.89
CA VAL A 251 15.45 -14.56 -17.11
C VAL A 251 14.73 -13.48 -17.90
N TYR A 252 15.50 -12.65 -18.63
CA TYR A 252 14.88 -11.64 -19.49
C TYR A 252 14.16 -12.32 -20.66
N ASN A 253 14.88 -13.22 -21.35
CA ASN A 253 14.34 -14.00 -22.46
C ASN A 253 15.23 -15.23 -22.79
N ALA A 254 14.84 -15.99 -23.81
CA ALA A 254 15.66 -17.04 -24.40
C ALA A 254 17.00 -16.48 -24.94
N ARG A 255 18.02 -17.34 -24.99
CA ARG A 255 19.36 -16.96 -25.49
C ARG A 255 19.29 -16.45 -26.93
N GLY A 256 19.86 -15.27 -27.17
CA GLY A 256 19.89 -14.65 -28.50
C GLY A 256 18.61 -13.89 -28.86
N HIS A 257 17.84 -13.48 -27.84
CA HIS A 257 16.67 -12.62 -27.97
C HIS A 257 16.70 -11.54 -26.87
N GLU A 258 17.12 -10.32 -27.20
CA GLU A 258 17.29 -9.20 -26.27
C GLU A 258 16.08 -8.25 -26.22
N THR A 259 15.15 -8.37 -27.17
CA THR A 259 14.03 -7.44 -27.31
C THR A 259 13.04 -7.59 -26.16
N PHE A 260 12.46 -6.47 -25.72
CA PHE A 260 11.36 -6.51 -24.75
C PHE A 260 10.10 -7.14 -25.35
N GLU A 261 9.75 -6.77 -26.59
CA GLU A 261 8.58 -7.33 -27.28
C GLU A 261 8.69 -8.87 -27.39
N LYS A 262 7.63 -9.58 -27.00
CA LYS A 262 7.47 -11.04 -26.89
C LYS A 262 8.49 -11.73 -26.00
N SER A 263 9.10 -11.02 -25.06
CA SER A 263 10.01 -11.61 -24.08
C SER A 263 9.26 -12.26 -22.92
N TYR A 264 9.93 -13.18 -22.22
CA TYR A 264 9.41 -13.69 -20.95
C TYR A 264 9.19 -12.57 -19.91
N MET A 265 9.97 -11.49 -20.00
CA MET A 265 9.82 -10.31 -19.14
C MET A 265 8.51 -9.56 -19.39
N GLU A 266 8.21 -9.22 -20.66
CA GLU A 266 6.95 -8.57 -21.02
C GLU A 266 5.76 -9.48 -20.67
N GLU A 267 5.87 -10.77 -21.00
CA GLU A 267 4.85 -11.76 -20.65
C GLU A 267 4.58 -11.76 -19.14
N TRP A 268 5.62 -11.78 -18.29
CA TRP A 268 5.44 -11.75 -16.83
C TRP A 268 4.82 -10.45 -16.31
N LEU A 269 5.23 -9.31 -16.87
CA LEU A 269 4.77 -7.99 -16.45
C LEU A 269 3.30 -7.76 -16.80
N ASN A 270 2.86 -8.19 -17.98
CA ASN A 270 1.52 -7.94 -18.52
C ASN A 270 0.58 -9.16 -18.44
N ASP A 271 0.98 -10.26 -17.81
CA ASP A 271 0.10 -11.39 -17.53
C ASP A 271 -0.98 -10.99 -16.51
N THR A 272 -2.24 -11.20 -16.90
CA THR A 272 -3.46 -10.85 -16.16
C THR A 272 -4.01 -12.00 -15.32
N THR A 273 -3.37 -13.16 -15.36
CA THR A 273 -3.70 -14.30 -14.50
C THR A 273 -3.13 -14.11 -13.09
N VAL A 274 -3.46 -15.02 -12.18
CA VAL A 274 -2.99 -15.02 -10.79
C VAL A 274 -1.47 -15.15 -10.65
N ASP A 275 -0.77 -15.64 -11.69
CA ASP A 275 0.68 -15.81 -11.68
C ASP A 275 1.43 -14.58 -12.21
N GLY A 276 0.73 -13.71 -12.96
CA GLY A 276 1.27 -12.52 -13.59
C GLY A 276 1.28 -11.29 -12.69
N PHE A 277 2.10 -10.30 -13.04
CA PHE A 277 2.19 -9.07 -12.26
C PHE A 277 0.94 -8.19 -12.39
N LEU A 278 0.50 -7.91 -13.63
CA LEU A 278 -0.63 -7.03 -13.90
C LEU A 278 -1.95 -7.56 -13.30
N GLY A 279 -2.20 -8.86 -13.39
CA GLY A 279 -3.37 -9.52 -12.80
C GLY A 279 -3.47 -9.39 -11.28
N ASN A 280 -2.35 -9.05 -10.63
CA ASN A 280 -2.25 -8.86 -9.18
C ASN A 280 -2.12 -7.36 -8.79
N LEU A 281 -2.47 -6.45 -9.71
CA LEU A 281 -2.65 -5.03 -9.42
C LEU A 281 -4.13 -4.69 -9.21
N ARG A 282 -4.42 -3.97 -8.14
CA ARG A 282 -5.76 -3.50 -7.78
C ARG A 282 -6.28 -2.53 -8.82
N ASP A 283 -7.42 -2.87 -9.43
CA ASP A 283 -8.23 -2.00 -10.29
C ASP A 283 -7.38 -1.16 -11.26
N TYR A 284 -6.36 -1.77 -11.87
CA TYR A 284 -5.26 -1.05 -12.50
C TYR A 284 -5.73 -0.07 -13.60
N GLU A 285 -6.85 -0.36 -14.27
CA GLU A 285 -7.46 0.50 -15.29
C GLU A 285 -7.89 1.87 -14.75
N ASN A 286 -8.15 2.00 -13.44
CA ASN A 286 -8.50 3.26 -12.78
C ASN A 286 -7.28 4.11 -12.40
N PHE A 287 -6.09 3.50 -12.37
CA PHE A 287 -4.87 4.15 -11.88
C PHE A 287 -3.82 4.34 -12.97
N ILE A 288 -3.72 3.40 -13.91
CA ILE A 288 -2.58 3.22 -14.80
C ILE A 288 -3.00 3.52 -16.24
N VAL A 289 -2.12 4.16 -17.01
CA VAL A 289 -2.27 4.32 -18.46
C VAL A 289 -2.10 2.94 -19.10
N THR A 290 -3.18 2.40 -19.68
CA THR A 290 -3.21 1.02 -20.21
C THR A 290 -2.59 0.85 -21.59
N ASP A 291 -2.34 1.96 -22.29
CA ASP A 291 -1.70 2.03 -23.61
C ASP A 291 -0.39 2.82 -23.56
N ALA A 292 0.37 2.66 -22.47
CA ALA A 292 1.62 3.38 -22.30
C ALA A 292 2.68 2.96 -23.33
N GLU A 293 3.40 3.95 -23.85
CA GLU A 293 4.49 3.76 -24.80
C GLU A 293 5.83 3.60 -24.06
N TRP A 294 6.49 2.48 -24.28
CA TRP A 294 7.77 2.11 -23.69
C TRP A 294 8.88 2.14 -24.75
N ASP A 295 9.84 3.05 -24.58
CA ASP A 295 10.99 3.15 -25.48
C ASP A 295 12.02 2.05 -25.15
N ALA A 296 11.96 0.98 -25.93
CA ALA A 296 12.83 -0.19 -25.88
C ALA A 296 13.92 -0.14 -26.97
N SER A 297 14.27 1.06 -27.45
CA SER A 297 15.32 1.23 -28.44
C SER A 297 16.66 0.71 -27.90
N LEU A 298 17.41 0.01 -28.77
CA LEU A 298 18.76 -0.40 -28.46
C LEU A 298 19.64 0.82 -28.17
N ASP A 299 20.32 0.79 -27.03
CA ASP A 299 21.23 1.85 -26.63
C ASP A 299 22.52 1.28 -26.05
N THR A 300 23.64 1.69 -26.63
CA THR A 300 25.01 1.29 -26.24
C THR A 300 25.77 2.39 -25.52
N THR A 301 25.10 3.51 -25.22
CA THR A 301 25.72 4.62 -24.50
C THR A 301 26.19 4.18 -23.12
N SER A 302 27.38 4.65 -22.75
CA SER A 302 27.94 4.39 -21.44
C SER A 302 27.22 5.19 -20.35
N LEU A 303 27.25 4.67 -19.12
CA LEU A 303 26.80 5.40 -17.93
C LEU A 303 27.37 6.83 -17.90
N GLY A 304 26.49 7.80 -17.63
CA GLY A 304 26.79 9.24 -17.63
C GLY A 304 26.32 9.97 -18.89
N SER A 305 25.89 9.23 -19.92
CA SER A 305 25.30 9.80 -21.14
C SER A 305 23.78 9.96 -20.96
N VAL A 306 23.35 11.09 -20.40
CA VAL A 306 21.93 11.42 -20.23
C VAL A 306 21.40 11.99 -21.55
N THR A 307 20.97 11.12 -22.46
CA THR A 307 20.36 11.51 -23.75
C THR A 307 19.10 10.68 -23.96
N ARG A 308 17.99 11.35 -24.24
CA ARG A 308 16.72 10.66 -24.54
C ARG A 308 16.92 9.76 -25.77
N PRO A 309 16.47 8.49 -25.75
CA PRO A 309 16.63 7.63 -26.91
C PRO A 309 15.81 8.14 -28.09
N ASN A 310 16.11 7.64 -29.28
CA ASN A 310 15.52 8.13 -30.53
C ASN A 310 14.10 7.60 -30.81
N GLY A 311 13.57 6.71 -29.96
CA GLY A 311 12.23 6.13 -30.14
C GLY A 311 12.09 5.23 -31.37
N ASN A 312 13.18 4.59 -31.82
CA ASN A 312 13.12 3.68 -32.97
C ASN A 312 12.32 2.40 -32.70
N THR A 313 12.27 1.95 -31.45
CA THR A 313 11.51 0.78 -31.01
C THR A 313 10.63 1.16 -29.84
N ILE A 314 9.33 1.30 -30.09
CA ILE A 314 8.32 1.57 -29.06
C ILE A 314 7.46 0.31 -28.90
N VAL A 315 7.22 -0.08 -27.65
CA VAL A 315 6.27 -1.15 -27.30
C VAL A 315 5.13 -0.53 -26.50
N THR A 316 3.89 -0.87 -26.85
CA THR A 316 2.69 -0.36 -26.17
C THR A 316 2.16 -1.42 -25.21
N ASP A 317 2.27 -1.16 -23.91
CA ASP A 317 1.89 -2.09 -22.84
C ASP A 317 1.48 -1.34 -21.57
N VAL A 318 0.72 -1.99 -20.69
CA VAL A 318 0.33 -1.42 -19.39
C VAL A 318 1.54 -1.29 -18.45
N VAL A 319 2.38 -2.32 -18.41
CA VAL A 319 3.54 -2.42 -17.51
C VAL A 319 4.81 -2.65 -18.33
N GLY A 320 5.85 -1.88 -18.01
CA GLY A 320 7.18 -2.03 -18.60
C GLY A 320 8.28 -2.06 -17.55
N LEU A 321 9.48 -1.71 -17.97
CA LEU A 321 10.65 -1.48 -17.11
C LEU A 321 11.17 -0.06 -17.35
N LEU A 322 11.96 0.46 -16.41
CA LEU A 322 12.73 1.67 -16.68
C LEU A 322 13.78 1.39 -17.75
N ASN A 323 13.91 2.30 -18.70
CA ASN A 323 15.03 2.28 -19.63
C ASN A 323 16.26 2.97 -19.01
N MET A 324 17.40 2.79 -19.66
CA MET A 324 18.68 3.29 -19.17
C MET A 324 18.73 4.83 -19.13
N TYR A 325 18.04 5.52 -20.03
CA TYR A 325 17.92 6.98 -20.02
C TYR A 325 17.20 7.49 -18.75
N GLU A 326 16.07 6.88 -18.41
CA GLU A 326 15.24 7.26 -17.26
C GLU A 326 15.97 7.02 -15.93
N TYR A 327 16.65 5.87 -15.82
CA TYR A 327 17.49 5.57 -14.66
C TYR A 327 18.62 6.61 -14.51
N GLN A 328 19.32 6.94 -15.59
CA GLN A 328 20.42 7.90 -15.55
C GLN A 328 19.96 9.32 -15.26
N SER A 329 18.83 9.75 -15.84
CA SER A 329 18.24 11.08 -15.62
C SER A 329 17.90 11.28 -14.16
N SER A 330 17.26 10.27 -13.54
CA SER A 330 16.91 10.30 -12.11
C SER A 330 18.12 10.32 -11.18
N ASN A 331 19.28 9.81 -11.64
CA ASN A 331 20.51 9.77 -10.87
C ASN A 331 21.55 10.84 -11.27
N ASN A 332 21.20 11.77 -12.17
CA ASN A 332 22.15 12.73 -12.76
C ASN A 332 23.43 12.06 -13.33
N GLY A 333 23.27 10.88 -13.94
CA GLY A 333 24.38 10.09 -14.48
C GLY A 333 25.32 9.46 -13.43
N ARG A 334 24.91 9.44 -12.14
CA ARG A 334 25.68 8.88 -11.02
C ARG A 334 25.05 7.58 -10.51
N THR A 335 25.64 6.97 -9.49
CA THR A 335 25.19 5.70 -8.90
C THR A 335 24.58 5.85 -7.50
N ASN A 336 24.62 7.06 -6.92
CA ASN A 336 24.21 7.33 -5.54
C ASN A 336 22.82 7.97 -5.42
N GLY A 337 22.04 8.03 -6.49
CA GLY A 337 20.66 8.51 -6.41
C GLY A 337 19.71 7.44 -5.90
N TYR A 338 18.47 7.86 -5.65
CA TYR A 338 17.49 7.07 -4.91
C TYR A 338 17.01 5.79 -5.59
N LEU A 339 17.19 5.68 -6.92
CA LEU A 339 16.82 4.47 -7.67
C LEU A 339 17.78 3.30 -7.44
N ASN A 340 18.96 3.55 -6.85
CA ASN A 340 19.86 2.50 -6.41
C ASN A 340 19.32 1.83 -5.12
N ASN A 341 18.50 0.79 -5.32
CA ASN A 341 17.94 -0.03 -4.25
C ASN A 341 18.91 -1.10 -3.71
N GLY A 342 20.17 -1.12 -4.16
CA GLY A 342 21.15 -2.10 -3.70
C GLY A 342 20.96 -3.52 -4.26
N LEU A 343 20.20 -3.71 -5.33
CA LEU A 343 19.96 -5.03 -5.93
C LEU A 343 20.30 -5.03 -7.42
N ASN A 344 20.47 -6.22 -7.98
CA ASN A 344 20.57 -6.42 -9.43
C ASN A 344 19.16 -6.47 -10.02
N TRP A 345 18.91 -5.71 -11.08
CA TRP A 345 17.62 -5.75 -11.77
C TRP A 345 17.72 -5.32 -13.24
N TRP A 346 16.85 -5.88 -14.07
CA TRP A 346 16.81 -5.62 -15.52
C TRP A 346 16.28 -4.23 -15.84
N THR A 347 16.88 -3.57 -16.83
CA THR A 347 16.27 -2.41 -17.50
C THR A 347 15.54 -2.86 -18.76
N LEU A 348 14.76 -1.96 -19.35
CA LEU A 348 14.11 -2.16 -20.65
C LEU A 348 15.10 -2.19 -21.83
N THR A 349 16.30 -1.63 -21.65
CA THR A 349 17.18 -1.22 -22.75
C THR A 349 18.05 -2.36 -23.27
N PRO A 350 17.88 -2.78 -24.53
CA PRO A 350 18.80 -3.71 -25.17
C PRO A 350 20.16 -3.05 -25.43
N TYR A 351 21.23 -3.84 -25.35
CA TYR A 351 22.60 -3.39 -25.63
C TYR A 351 23.18 -4.02 -26.89
N SER A 352 22.93 -5.32 -27.09
CA SER A 352 23.31 -6.07 -28.28
C SER A 352 22.38 -7.26 -28.48
N TYR A 353 22.55 -8.00 -29.57
CA TYR A 353 21.77 -9.20 -29.91
C TYR A 353 21.62 -10.26 -28.78
N TYR A 354 22.52 -10.27 -27.80
CA TYR A 354 22.46 -11.22 -26.68
C TYR A 354 22.26 -10.55 -25.33
N GLN A 355 22.44 -9.23 -25.25
CA GLN A 355 22.66 -8.54 -23.99
C GLN A 355 21.66 -7.42 -23.77
N VAL A 356 21.15 -7.38 -22.54
CA VAL A 356 20.28 -6.33 -22.04
C VAL A 356 21.02 -5.56 -20.95
N GLN A 357 20.76 -4.26 -20.85
CA GLN A 357 21.30 -3.47 -19.75
C GLN A 357 20.59 -3.83 -18.44
N TYR A 358 21.35 -3.87 -17.37
CA TYR A 358 20.85 -4.09 -16.01
C TYR A 358 21.59 -3.18 -15.03
N ILE A 359 20.95 -2.87 -13.92
CA ILE A 359 21.56 -2.13 -12.83
C ILE A 359 22.09 -3.14 -11.83
N ASN A 360 23.37 -3.03 -11.46
CA ASN A 360 23.95 -3.89 -10.44
C ASN A 360 23.69 -3.37 -9.02
N SER A 361 23.99 -4.19 -8.01
CA SER A 361 23.77 -3.84 -6.59
C SER A 361 24.51 -2.59 -6.09
N ASN A 362 25.50 -2.09 -6.83
CA ASN A 362 26.19 -0.83 -6.54
C ASN A 362 25.56 0.38 -7.22
N GLY A 363 24.49 0.18 -8.01
CA GLY A 363 23.80 1.21 -8.80
C GLY A 363 24.46 1.51 -10.14
N THR A 364 25.51 0.78 -10.53
CA THR A 364 26.17 0.95 -11.82
C THR A 364 25.41 0.18 -12.90
N ALA A 365 25.19 0.80 -14.04
CA ALA A 365 24.67 0.11 -15.20
C ALA A 365 25.74 -0.78 -15.83
N SER A 366 25.34 -1.99 -16.19
CA SER A 366 26.17 -3.00 -16.83
C SER A 366 25.32 -3.76 -17.84
N VAL A 367 25.93 -4.73 -18.51
CA VAL A 367 25.26 -5.58 -19.49
C VAL A 367 25.31 -7.02 -19.03
N ASN A 368 24.26 -7.77 -19.30
CA ASN A 368 24.23 -9.19 -19.02
C ASN A 368 23.46 -9.93 -20.13
N ASP A 369 23.74 -11.22 -20.29
CA ASP A 369 23.04 -12.06 -21.28
C ASP A 369 21.56 -12.13 -20.92
N SER A 370 20.69 -11.92 -21.91
CA SER A 370 19.23 -12.11 -21.82
C SER A 370 18.84 -13.44 -21.17
N SER A 371 19.68 -14.48 -21.32
CA SER A 371 19.50 -15.82 -20.77
C SER A 371 19.79 -15.97 -19.27
N ASN A 372 20.35 -14.94 -18.63
CA ASN A 372 20.64 -14.94 -17.19
C ASN A 372 19.44 -14.38 -16.41
N SER A 373 19.31 -14.71 -15.13
CA SER A 373 18.20 -14.23 -14.31
C SER A 373 18.58 -13.04 -13.46
N SER A 374 17.75 -12.02 -13.41
CA SER A 374 17.95 -10.86 -12.54
C SER A 374 16.61 -10.41 -11.99
N GLY A 375 16.66 -9.54 -10.99
CA GLY A 375 15.46 -9.02 -10.38
C GLY A 375 14.59 -8.21 -11.34
N VAL A 376 13.28 -8.24 -11.10
CA VAL A 376 12.28 -7.50 -11.85
C VAL A 376 11.78 -6.33 -11.02
N ARG A 377 11.91 -5.12 -11.55
CA ARG A 377 11.32 -3.90 -10.98
C ARG A 377 10.31 -3.31 -11.97
N PRO A 378 9.03 -3.72 -11.87
CA PRO A 378 7.98 -3.22 -12.75
C PRO A 378 7.88 -1.70 -12.72
N SER A 379 7.57 -1.14 -13.88
CA SER A 379 7.34 0.29 -14.09
C SER A 379 5.96 0.52 -14.68
N ILE A 380 5.27 1.56 -14.22
CA ILE A 380 3.91 1.93 -14.64
C ILE A 380 3.81 3.44 -14.82
N ASN A 381 2.82 3.91 -15.58
CA ASN A 381 2.49 5.33 -15.66
C ASN A 381 1.13 5.57 -15.02
N LEU A 382 1.06 6.32 -13.92
CA LEU A 382 -0.21 6.75 -13.36
C LEU A 382 -0.90 7.73 -14.31
N GLN A 383 -2.22 7.62 -14.41
CA GLN A 383 -3.07 8.59 -15.11
C GLN A 383 -3.02 9.95 -14.40
N SER A 384 -3.24 11.02 -15.15
CA SER A 384 -3.19 12.39 -14.60
C SER A 384 -4.29 12.70 -13.58
N SER A 385 -5.42 11.98 -13.65
CA SER A 385 -6.55 12.11 -12.75
C SER A 385 -6.32 11.52 -11.36
N VAL A 386 -5.29 10.69 -11.17
CA VAL A 386 -5.02 10.03 -9.88
C VAL A 386 -4.64 11.09 -8.84
N LYS A 387 -5.27 11.03 -7.67
CA LYS A 387 -5.03 11.98 -6.57
C LYS A 387 -4.37 11.33 -5.37
N ILE A 388 -3.60 12.13 -4.62
CA ILE A 388 -3.08 11.78 -3.29
C ILE A 388 -4.11 12.19 -2.24
N VAL A 389 -4.40 11.28 -1.31
CA VAL A 389 -5.36 11.47 -0.21
C VAL A 389 -4.72 11.45 1.18
N ASP A 390 -3.51 10.90 1.30
CA ASP A 390 -2.77 10.82 2.56
C ASP A 390 -1.27 10.60 2.27
N GLY A 391 -0.43 10.69 3.30
CA GLY A 391 1.01 10.46 3.23
C GLY A 391 1.81 11.71 2.88
N ASP A 392 3.10 11.71 3.26
CA ASP A 392 4.04 12.81 2.97
C ASP A 392 5.14 12.41 1.97
N GLY A 393 5.01 11.22 1.39
CA GLY A 393 5.93 10.66 0.42
C GLY A 393 7.22 10.12 1.03
N THR A 394 7.36 10.05 2.36
CA THR A 394 8.47 9.35 3.01
C THR A 394 8.30 7.83 2.94
N VAL A 395 9.35 7.06 3.23
CA VAL A 395 9.29 5.60 3.25
C VAL A 395 8.37 5.05 4.34
N ASP A 396 8.26 5.77 5.46
CA ASP A 396 7.42 5.39 6.60
C ASP A 396 5.98 5.88 6.47
N ASN A 397 5.76 6.92 5.65
CA ASN A 397 4.45 7.49 5.37
C ASN A 397 4.30 7.80 3.86
N PRO A 398 4.29 6.77 3.00
CA PRO A 398 4.22 6.95 1.56
C PRO A 398 2.90 7.60 1.15
N TYR A 399 2.90 8.33 0.04
CA TYR A 399 1.65 8.88 -0.51
C TYR A 399 0.65 7.75 -0.79
N ARG A 400 -0.60 7.94 -0.34
CA ARG A 400 -1.74 7.06 -0.58
C ARG A 400 -2.61 7.63 -1.69
N LEU A 401 -3.06 6.77 -2.59
CA LEU A 401 -3.87 7.17 -3.74
C LEU A 401 -5.36 7.07 -3.40
N GLU A 402 -6.15 8.02 -3.94
CA GLU A 402 -7.61 7.95 -3.90
C GLU A 402 -8.08 6.63 -4.52
N GLY A 403 -8.92 5.86 -3.81
CA GLY A 403 -9.37 4.55 -4.24
C GLY A 403 -8.42 3.38 -3.92
N ASP A 404 -7.20 3.64 -3.41
CA ASP A 404 -6.28 2.63 -2.85
C ASP A 404 -5.84 2.98 -1.40
N ASN A 405 -6.76 3.55 -0.65
CA ASN A 405 -6.60 3.91 0.76
C ASN A 405 -7.73 3.35 1.60
N ASP A 406 -7.88 2.03 1.60
CA ASP A 406 -8.95 1.37 2.36
C ASP A 406 -8.84 1.73 3.85
N THR A 407 -9.97 2.16 4.41
CA THR A 407 -10.12 2.42 5.85
C THR A 407 -11.11 1.42 6.44
N ASN A 408 -11.00 1.15 7.74
CA ASN A 408 -11.88 0.24 8.48
C ASN A 408 -11.92 -1.21 7.94
N LEU A 409 -10.77 -1.88 7.95
CA LEU A 409 -10.62 -3.26 7.46
C LEU A 409 -11.04 -4.35 8.47
N LEU A 410 -11.53 -3.97 9.66
CA LEU A 410 -11.95 -4.92 10.70
C LEU A 410 -13.03 -5.89 10.17
N GLY A 411 -12.76 -7.18 10.28
CA GLY A 411 -13.65 -8.26 9.82
C GLY A 411 -13.54 -8.58 8.33
N THR A 412 -12.69 -7.88 7.58
CA THR A 412 -12.49 -8.14 6.14
C THR A 412 -11.79 -9.49 5.95
N LEU A 413 -12.29 -10.31 5.02
CA LEU A 413 -11.67 -11.59 4.67
C LEU A 413 -10.30 -11.37 4.03
N LEU A 414 -9.28 -12.06 4.53
CA LEU A 414 -7.91 -11.91 4.04
C LEU A 414 -7.76 -12.31 2.57
N ASN A 415 -8.58 -13.24 2.08
CA ASN A 415 -8.57 -13.69 0.69
C ASN A 415 -9.11 -12.66 -0.32
N THR A 416 -9.53 -11.48 0.13
CA THR A 416 -9.95 -10.34 -0.70
C THR A 416 -8.87 -9.26 -0.82
N ARG A 417 -7.72 -9.48 -0.17
CA ARG A 417 -6.60 -8.54 -0.10
C ARG A 417 -5.63 -8.70 -1.27
N TYR A 418 -4.60 -7.87 -1.34
CA TYR A 418 -3.78 -7.74 -2.54
C TYR A 418 -2.36 -8.25 -2.33
N SER A 419 -1.77 -8.80 -3.39
CA SER A 419 -0.37 -9.25 -3.42
C SER A 419 0.59 -8.14 -2.96
N GLY A 420 1.48 -8.46 -2.04
CA GLY A 420 2.50 -7.57 -1.49
C GLY A 420 2.15 -6.96 -0.13
N GLU A 421 0.88 -6.93 0.28
CA GLU A 421 0.47 -6.44 1.59
C GLU A 421 1.08 -7.28 2.72
N TYR A 422 1.39 -6.63 3.83
CA TYR A 422 2.07 -7.24 4.97
C TYR A 422 1.10 -7.78 6.02
N ILE A 423 1.44 -8.93 6.59
CA ILE A 423 0.68 -9.63 7.62
C ILE A 423 1.60 -9.90 8.81
N LYS A 424 1.07 -9.71 10.01
CA LYS A 424 1.68 -10.20 11.26
C LYS A 424 1.39 -11.70 11.38
N PHE A 425 2.42 -12.51 11.30
CA PHE A 425 2.30 -13.97 11.35
C PHE A 425 3.62 -14.59 11.79
N GLY A 426 3.59 -15.63 12.61
CA GLY A 426 4.79 -16.32 13.10
C GLY A 426 5.25 -15.83 14.48
N ASN A 427 6.41 -16.31 14.92
CA ASN A 427 6.95 -16.00 16.25
C ASN A 427 7.54 -14.59 16.35
N ALA A 428 7.89 -14.15 17.56
CA ALA A 428 8.40 -12.80 17.83
C ALA A 428 9.57 -12.34 16.91
N GLU A 429 10.46 -13.24 16.49
CA GLU A 429 11.59 -12.92 15.61
C GLU A 429 11.20 -12.94 14.13
N ASN A 430 10.33 -13.87 13.72
CA ASN A 430 9.92 -14.12 12.34
C ASN A 430 8.45 -13.78 12.14
N ASN A 431 8.07 -12.55 12.49
CA ASN A 431 6.66 -12.18 12.64
C ASN A 431 6.05 -11.46 11.42
N LEU A 432 6.77 -11.33 10.31
CA LEU A 432 6.34 -10.50 9.18
C LEU A 432 6.28 -11.33 7.90
N TYR A 433 5.09 -11.39 7.32
CA TYR A 433 4.78 -12.13 6.10
C TYR A 433 4.17 -11.19 5.07
N ARG A 434 4.12 -11.64 3.81
CA ARG A 434 3.51 -10.91 2.70
C ARG A 434 2.55 -11.80 1.96
N ILE A 435 1.43 -11.21 1.52
CA ILE A 435 0.52 -11.87 0.58
C ILE A 435 1.25 -12.06 -0.75
N VAL A 436 1.20 -13.27 -1.26
CA VAL A 436 1.79 -13.65 -2.55
C VAL A 436 0.71 -13.58 -3.63
N SER A 437 -0.37 -14.32 -3.44
CA SER A 437 -1.47 -14.46 -4.39
C SER A 437 -2.66 -15.20 -3.77
N HIS A 438 -3.71 -15.37 -4.57
CA HIS A 438 -4.88 -16.21 -4.30
C HIS A 438 -4.96 -17.35 -5.32
N GLU A 439 -3.83 -18.04 -5.53
CA GLU A 439 -3.70 -19.10 -6.55
C GLU A 439 -4.71 -20.23 -6.34
N THR A 440 -4.96 -20.61 -5.08
CA THR A 440 -5.98 -21.59 -4.73
C THR A 440 -7.25 -20.86 -4.31
N GLU A 441 -8.37 -21.22 -4.93
CA GLU A 441 -9.67 -20.57 -4.71
C GLU A 441 -10.01 -20.46 -3.22
N GLY A 442 -10.29 -19.24 -2.78
CA GLY A 442 -10.65 -18.92 -1.41
C GLY A 442 -9.49 -18.88 -0.41
N LEU A 443 -8.30 -19.36 -0.75
CA LEU A 443 -7.14 -19.32 0.15
C LEU A 443 -6.28 -18.07 -0.07
N THR A 444 -5.46 -17.74 0.93
CA THR A 444 -4.44 -16.69 0.79
C THR A 444 -3.05 -17.28 0.90
N LYS A 445 -2.28 -17.24 -0.18
CA LYS A 445 -0.87 -17.66 -0.15
C LYS A 445 -0.03 -16.55 0.45
N ILE A 446 0.78 -16.89 1.45
CA ILE A 446 1.70 -15.95 2.10
C ILE A 446 3.14 -16.50 2.09
N THR A 447 4.12 -15.61 2.18
CA THR A 447 5.53 -15.96 2.39
C THR A 447 6.16 -15.08 3.47
N SER A 448 7.17 -15.58 4.18
CA SER A 448 7.91 -14.72 5.12
C SER A 448 8.55 -13.55 4.38
N ALA A 449 8.60 -12.36 4.99
CA ALA A 449 9.13 -11.17 4.35
C ALA A 449 10.64 -11.29 4.06
N GLU A 450 11.35 -12.01 4.93
CA GLU A 450 12.78 -12.35 4.83
C GLU A 450 13.01 -13.85 5.12
N PRO A 451 14.16 -14.43 4.76
CA PRO A 451 14.54 -15.76 5.21
C PRO A 451 14.54 -15.85 6.73
N LEU A 452 14.14 -17.00 7.27
CA LEU A 452 13.95 -17.20 8.70
C LEU A 452 15.24 -16.97 9.49
N LYS A 453 15.10 -16.47 10.72
CA LYS A 453 16.19 -16.27 11.67
C LYS A 453 15.97 -17.04 12.97
N SER A 454 17.07 -17.38 13.62
CA SER A 454 17.11 -17.88 14.98
C SER A 454 18.23 -17.16 15.73
N SER A 455 17.86 -16.41 16.77
CA SER A 455 18.81 -15.65 17.59
C SER A 455 19.62 -14.61 16.80
N GLY A 456 19.01 -14.00 15.79
CA GLY A 456 19.56 -12.94 14.95
C GLY A 456 20.26 -13.42 13.68
N GLU A 457 20.54 -14.72 13.56
CA GLU A 457 21.23 -15.32 12.42
C GLU A 457 20.26 -16.04 11.50
N PHE A 458 20.52 -16.01 10.19
CA PHE A 458 19.69 -16.71 9.23
C PHE A 458 19.78 -18.23 9.39
N ILE A 459 18.63 -18.89 9.26
CA ILE A 459 18.52 -20.34 9.26
C ILE A 459 18.78 -20.84 7.85
N GLU A 460 19.83 -21.65 7.71
CA GLU A 460 20.21 -22.27 6.46
C GLU A 460 19.96 -23.78 6.51
N SER A 461 19.60 -24.36 5.37
CA SER A 461 19.51 -25.81 5.21
C SER A 461 19.91 -26.21 3.80
N ILE A 462 20.35 -27.47 3.67
CA ILE A 462 20.41 -28.11 2.36
C ILE A 462 19.01 -28.39 1.86
N PHE A 463 18.83 -28.39 0.53
CA PHE A 463 17.52 -28.64 -0.05
C PHE A 463 17.07 -30.09 0.20
N GLY A 464 17.96 -31.04 -0.08
CA GLY A 464 17.66 -32.46 0.03
C GLY A 464 18.71 -33.35 -0.63
N ASN A 465 18.43 -34.65 -0.66
CA ASN A 465 19.25 -35.63 -1.37
C ASN A 465 18.96 -35.66 -2.89
N ASP A 466 17.94 -34.93 -3.33
CA ASP A 466 17.56 -34.74 -4.73
C ASP A 466 17.01 -33.32 -4.93
N THR A 467 16.67 -32.99 -6.18
CA THR A 467 16.19 -31.65 -6.58
C THR A 467 14.68 -31.46 -6.44
N THR A 468 13.94 -32.48 -6.02
CA THR A 468 12.47 -32.45 -6.00
C THR A 468 11.96 -32.13 -4.61
N PHE A 469 11.15 -31.07 -4.51
CA PHE A 469 10.50 -30.74 -3.25
C PHE A 469 9.48 -31.82 -2.85
N SER A 470 9.47 -32.18 -1.56
CA SER A 470 8.39 -32.97 -0.93
C SER A 470 8.38 -32.70 0.56
N SER A 471 7.27 -32.96 1.25
CA SER A 471 7.18 -32.83 2.71
C SER A 471 8.16 -33.72 3.49
N THR A 472 8.77 -34.70 2.83
CA THR A 472 9.71 -35.66 3.41
C THR A 472 11.16 -35.45 2.99
N ASN A 473 11.46 -34.54 2.07
CA ASN A 473 12.86 -34.17 1.80
C ASN A 473 13.41 -33.30 2.96
N ILE A 474 14.69 -32.92 2.92
CA ILE A 474 15.35 -32.29 4.08
C ILE A 474 14.72 -30.93 4.40
N VAL A 475 14.63 -30.03 3.41
CA VAL A 475 13.99 -28.72 3.61
C VAL A 475 12.49 -28.85 3.91
N GLY A 476 11.80 -29.79 3.28
CA GLY A 476 10.39 -30.05 3.49
C GLY A 476 10.07 -30.61 4.88
N THR A 477 10.95 -31.46 5.43
CA THR A 477 10.83 -31.98 6.80
C THR A 477 11.01 -30.86 7.83
N PHE A 478 11.95 -29.93 7.58
CA PHE A 478 12.08 -28.73 8.40
C PHE A 478 10.80 -27.87 8.33
N LEU A 479 10.32 -27.56 7.11
CA LEU A 479 9.14 -26.72 6.89
C LEU A 479 7.85 -27.31 7.46
N ASN A 480 7.66 -28.62 7.37
CA ASN A 480 6.45 -29.31 7.82
C ASN A 480 6.57 -29.90 9.24
N GLY A 481 7.66 -29.57 9.94
CA GLY A 481 7.95 -30.04 11.30
C GLY A 481 8.47 -28.89 12.16
N GLU A 482 9.78 -28.70 12.16
CA GLU A 482 10.45 -27.71 13.03
C GLU A 482 9.91 -26.29 12.86
N TYR A 483 9.69 -25.84 11.62
CA TYR A 483 9.11 -24.53 11.32
C TYR A 483 7.75 -24.34 12.00
N LEU A 484 6.83 -25.27 11.79
CA LEU A 484 5.47 -25.21 12.37
C LEU A 484 5.48 -25.27 13.90
N ILE A 485 6.45 -25.96 14.51
CA ILE A 485 6.52 -26.12 15.97
C ILE A 485 7.17 -24.91 16.66
N ASN A 486 8.23 -24.35 16.07
CA ASN A 486 9.10 -23.38 16.74
C ASN A 486 8.97 -21.94 16.22
N TYR A 487 8.41 -21.76 15.01
CA TYR A 487 8.39 -20.47 14.31
C TYR A 487 6.99 -19.97 13.97
N VAL A 488 5.97 -20.81 14.18
CA VAL A 488 4.56 -20.43 14.09
C VAL A 488 3.94 -20.49 15.47
N ASP A 489 3.52 -19.34 16.00
CA ASP A 489 2.84 -19.29 17.29
C ASP A 489 1.48 -20.00 17.24
N SER A 490 1.02 -20.53 18.38
CA SER A 490 -0.19 -21.35 18.46
C SER A 490 -1.45 -20.64 17.97
N GLU A 491 -1.50 -19.32 18.07
CA GLU A 491 -2.61 -18.50 17.57
C GLU A 491 -2.81 -18.65 16.05
N TYR A 492 -1.72 -18.82 15.29
CA TYR A 492 -1.77 -18.92 13.82
C TYR A 492 -1.91 -20.35 13.30
N SER A 493 -1.62 -21.36 14.14
CA SER A 493 -1.50 -22.76 13.70
C SER A 493 -2.78 -23.30 13.06
N GLU A 494 -3.95 -22.89 13.57
CA GLU A 494 -5.25 -23.31 13.06
C GLU A 494 -5.68 -22.57 11.78
N MET A 495 -5.03 -21.44 11.46
CA MET A 495 -5.28 -20.64 10.24
C MET A 495 -4.66 -21.26 8.99
N ILE A 496 -3.63 -22.10 9.14
CA ILE A 496 -2.91 -22.70 8.03
C ILE A 496 -3.74 -23.84 7.43
N GLU A 497 -3.86 -23.86 6.11
CA GLU A 497 -4.48 -24.95 5.36
C GLU A 497 -3.76 -26.29 5.63
N ASP A 498 -4.51 -27.39 5.79
CA ASP A 498 -3.90 -28.66 6.23
C ASP A 498 -3.08 -29.36 5.13
N SER A 499 -3.42 -29.13 3.86
CA SER A 499 -2.64 -29.57 2.70
C SER A 499 -2.73 -28.54 1.58
N SER A 500 -1.59 -28.21 1.00
CA SER A 500 -1.51 -27.34 -0.18
C SER A 500 -0.76 -28.03 -1.31
N THR A 501 -1.23 -27.78 -2.53
CA THR A 501 -0.58 -28.22 -3.76
C THR A 501 0.60 -27.31 -4.10
N TRP A 502 1.77 -27.90 -4.33
CA TRP A 502 3.00 -27.21 -4.73
C TRP A 502 3.48 -27.73 -6.08
N TYR A 503 3.44 -26.88 -7.11
CA TYR A 503 3.90 -27.23 -8.45
C TYR A 503 5.42 -27.22 -8.54
N ILE A 504 6.00 -28.33 -9.00
CA ILE A 504 7.44 -28.63 -9.00
C ILE A 504 7.95 -28.82 -10.44
N GLY A 505 7.44 -28.02 -11.38
CA GLY A 505 7.88 -28.06 -12.77
C GLY A 505 9.35 -27.69 -12.92
N ILE A 506 10.02 -28.28 -13.91
CA ILE A 506 11.44 -28.02 -14.21
C ILE A 506 11.56 -26.77 -15.08
N VAL A 507 12.40 -25.82 -14.65
CA VAL A 507 12.74 -24.63 -15.44
C VAL A 507 14.23 -24.65 -15.77
N GLY A 508 14.59 -25.08 -16.98
CA GLY A 508 15.97 -24.99 -17.44
C GLY A 508 16.43 -23.54 -17.57
N SER A 509 17.70 -23.33 -17.90
CA SER A 509 18.21 -21.99 -18.19
C SER A 509 18.72 -21.94 -19.63
N PRO A 510 18.13 -21.10 -20.51
CA PRO A 510 17.11 -20.07 -20.23
C PRO A 510 15.67 -20.45 -20.65
N ASP A 511 14.95 -21.18 -19.81
CA ASP A 511 13.54 -21.48 -20.05
C ASP A 511 12.62 -20.46 -19.37
N SER A 512 11.37 -20.39 -19.84
CA SER A 512 10.35 -19.50 -19.27
C SER A 512 9.96 -19.91 -17.85
N TYR A 513 9.72 -18.91 -16.99
CA TYR A 513 9.22 -19.10 -15.62
C TYR A 513 7.90 -19.87 -15.58
N ARG A 514 7.08 -19.82 -16.64
CA ARG A 514 5.79 -20.53 -16.72
C ARG A 514 5.95 -22.04 -16.52
N LEU A 515 7.08 -22.62 -16.93
CA LEU A 515 7.33 -24.07 -16.77
C LEU A 515 7.44 -24.51 -15.30
N ALA A 516 7.60 -23.58 -14.35
CA ALA A 516 7.56 -23.90 -12.92
C ALA A 516 6.18 -24.43 -12.48
N LYS A 517 5.11 -24.00 -13.15
CA LYS A 517 3.72 -24.36 -12.84
C LYS A 517 3.03 -25.13 -13.96
N TYR A 518 3.36 -24.84 -15.21
CA TYR A 518 2.66 -25.36 -16.39
C TYR A 518 3.51 -26.34 -17.18
N VAL A 519 2.87 -27.19 -17.98
CA VAL A 519 3.57 -28.15 -18.86
C VAL A 519 4.23 -27.49 -20.07
N ASP A 520 3.75 -26.31 -20.46
CA ASP A 520 4.28 -25.50 -21.57
C ASP A 520 4.08 -24.00 -21.33
N THR A 521 4.65 -23.17 -22.21
CA THR A 521 4.59 -21.70 -22.11
C THR A 521 3.24 -21.10 -22.50
N SER A 522 2.33 -21.90 -23.09
CA SER A 522 0.96 -21.50 -23.40
C SER A 522 -0.01 -21.77 -22.24
N MET A 523 0.50 -22.31 -21.13
CA MET A 523 -0.26 -22.60 -19.90
C MET A 523 -1.42 -23.59 -20.15
N SER A 524 -1.19 -24.58 -21.02
CA SER A 524 -2.25 -25.50 -21.48
C SER A 524 -2.78 -26.47 -20.40
N ASP A 525 -1.90 -26.86 -19.46
CA ASP A 525 -2.20 -27.72 -18.32
C ASP A 525 -1.16 -27.50 -17.21
N TYR A 526 -1.45 -27.98 -16.01
CA TYR A 526 -0.55 -27.90 -14.86
C TYR A 526 0.54 -28.97 -14.90
N ASN A 527 1.73 -28.60 -14.45
CA ASN A 527 2.87 -29.50 -14.31
C ASN A 527 2.73 -30.38 -13.07
N THR A 528 3.70 -31.27 -12.86
CA THR A 528 3.79 -32.14 -11.69
C THR A 528 3.73 -31.31 -10.41
N SER A 529 3.02 -31.83 -9.41
CA SER A 529 2.87 -31.21 -8.09
C SER A 529 3.11 -32.20 -6.96
N THR A 530 3.23 -31.67 -5.75
CA THR A 530 3.30 -32.42 -4.50
C THR A 530 2.41 -31.75 -3.44
N GLU A 531 2.05 -32.51 -2.41
CA GLU A 531 1.21 -32.02 -1.31
C GLU A 531 2.05 -31.80 -0.04
N ALA A 532 1.95 -30.61 0.55
CA ALA A 532 2.57 -30.27 1.82
C ALA A 532 1.83 -29.10 2.49
N LYS A 533 1.88 -29.02 3.82
CA LYS A 533 1.30 -27.91 4.58
C LYS A 533 2.07 -26.61 4.38
N VAL A 534 3.40 -26.73 4.29
CA VAL A 534 4.32 -25.60 4.06
C VAL A 534 5.29 -25.97 2.94
N GLY A 535 5.52 -25.02 2.04
CA GLY A 535 6.46 -25.10 0.93
C GLY A 535 7.37 -23.88 0.84
N LEU A 536 7.86 -23.62 -0.36
CA LEU A 536 8.65 -22.43 -0.73
C LEU A 536 7.94 -21.70 -1.86
N LEU A 537 8.47 -20.57 -2.33
CA LEU A 537 8.00 -19.98 -3.59
C LEU A 537 8.72 -20.57 -4.80
N ARG A 538 8.03 -20.60 -5.94
CA ARG A 538 8.62 -21.00 -7.21
C ARG A 538 9.50 -19.90 -7.77
N TYR A 539 10.46 -20.29 -8.59
CA TYR A 539 11.21 -19.37 -9.44
C TYR A 539 10.24 -18.57 -10.32
N GLY A 540 10.37 -17.24 -10.31
CA GLY A 540 9.54 -16.32 -11.08
C GLY A 540 8.19 -15.97 -10.44
N GLU A 541 7.80 -16.60 -9.33
CA GLU A 541 6.56 -16.28 -8.63
C GLU A 541 6.59 -14.88 -8.00
N LEU A 542 5.44 -14.25 -7.83
CA LEU A 542 5.33 -12.99 -7.07
C LEU A 542 5.96 -13.16 -5.68
N MET A 543 6.67 -12.14 -5.21
CA MET A 543 7.38 -12.13 -3.92
C MET A 543 8.59 -13.09 -3.82
N SER A 544 9.00 -13.72 -4.92
CA SER A 544 10.27 -14.47 -5.03
C SER A 544 11.49 -13.57 -5.28
N GLY A 545 11.35 -12.24 -5.20
CA GLY A 545 12.45 -11.30 -5.24
C GLY A 545 13.13 -11.07 -3.89
N GLN A 546 13.96 -10.01 -3.83
CA GLN A 546 14.58 -9.50 -2.61
C GLN A 546 13.97 -8.14 -2.24
N PHE A 547 13.68 -7.94 -0.95
CA PHE A 547 12.92 -6.80 -0.42
C PHE A 547 13.69 -5.92 0.57
N GLU A 548 15.00 -6.09 0.60
CA GLU A 548 15.95 -5.24 1.32
C GLU A 548 17.22 -5.07 0.48
N ARG A 549 18.11 -4.16 0.91
CA ARG A 549 19.44 -4.03 0.28
C ARG A 549 20.28 -5.29 0.52
N TYR A 550 21.16 -5.59 -0.41
CA TYR A 550 22.01 -6.80 -0.43
C TYR A 550 22.74 -7.17 0.88
N ASN A 551 23.12 -6.20 1.73
CA ASN A 551 23.78 -6.46 3.01
C ASN A 551 22.85 -6.99 4.12
N ASN A 552 21.54 -6.95 3.89
CA ASN A 552 20.51 -7.36 4.85
C ASN A 552 19.69 -8.57 4.33
N ASN A 553 20.09 -9.15 3.21
CA ASN A 553 19.46 -10.33 2.62
C ASN A 553 20.33 -11.56 2.80
N GLU A 554 19.71 -12.73 2.66
CA GLU A 554 20.38 -14.01 2.59
C GLU A 554 20.09 -14.70 1.25
N TYR A 555 20.95 -15.64 0.85
CA TYR A 555 20.59 -16.61 -0.17
C TYR A 555 19.38 -17.41 0.27
N TYR A 556 18.47 -17.76 -0.64
CA TYR A 556 17.42 -18.69 -0.27
C TYR A 556 16.98 -19.60 -1.41
N TRP A 557 16.57 -20.81 -1.01
CA TRP A 557 16.04 -21.81 -1.94
C TRP A 557 14.67 -21.40 -2.48
N THR A 558 14.47 -21.60 -3.78
CA THR A 558 13.12 -21.77 -4.35
C THR A 558 12.79 -23.27 -4.38
N LEU A 559 11.53 -23.66 -4.60
CA LEU A 559 11.22 -25.08 -4.82
C LEU A 559 11.44 -25.57 -6.26
N THR A 560 11.89 -24.71 -7.17
CA THR A 560 11.91 -25.02 -8.61
C THR A 560 13.23 -25.71 -8.99
N PRO A 561 13.19 -26.98 -9.44
CA PRO A 561 14.36 -27.62 -10.04
C PRO A 561 14.69 -26.99 -11.40
N SER A 562 15.99 -26.88 -11.73
CA SER A 562 16.39 -26.54 -13.10
C SER A 562 16.64 -27.77 -13.97
N ASP A 563 17.01 -28.88 -13.33
CA ASP A 563 17.12 -30.22 -13.89
C ASP A 563 17.20 -31.24 -12.74
N THR A 564 17.66 -32.45 -13.02
CA THR A 564 17.81 -33.52 -12.01
C THR A 564 18.99 -33.33 -11.05
N SER A 565 19.83 -32.32 -11.27
CA SER A 565 21.08 -32.07 -10.55
C SER A 565 21.11 -30.72 -9.85
N TYR A 566 20.34 -29.73 -10.32
CA TYR A 566 20.35 -28.38 -9.75
C TYR A 566 18.95 -27.84 -9.44
N ILE A 567 18.88 -26.98 -8.42
CA ILE A 567 17.69 -26.24 -7.98
C ILE A 567 17.97 -24.74 -8.06
N TRP A 568 16.94 -23.96 -8.39
CA TRP A 568 17.02 -22.50 -8.37
C TRP A 568 17.07 -21.93 -6.95
N PHE A 569 17.95 -20.97 -6.75
CA PHE A 569 18.01 -20.15 -5.55
C PHE A 569 18.15 -18.67 -5.91
N VAL A 570 17.72 -17.81 -5.00
CA VAL A 570 17.83 -16.37 -5.12
C VAL A 570 19.02 -15.89 -4.29
N TYR A 571 19.92 -15.17 -4.94
CA TYR A 571 21.11 -14.57 -4.34
C TYR A 571 20.72 -13.38 -3.47
N TYR A 572 21.53 -13.04 -2.45
CA TYR A 572 21.25 -11.89 -1.57
C TYR A 572 21.10 -10.55 -2.31
N ASN A 573 21.68 -10.42 -3.51
CA ASN A 573 21.62 -9.22 -4.33
C ASN A 573 20.48 -9.24 -5.39
N GLY A 574 19.58 -10.23 -5.35
CA GLY A 574 18.42 -10.30 -6.24
C GLY A 574 18.66 -10.98 -7.59
N TYR A 575 19.88 -11.46 -7.86
CA TYR A 575 20.17 -12.39 -8.96
C TYR A 575 19.60 -13.79 -8.65
N ALA A 576 19.24 -14.59 -9.65
CA ALA A 576 18.90 -16.00 -9.45
C ALA A 576 19.79 -16.92 -10.28
N THR A 577 20.16 -18.06 -9.71
CA THR A 577 20.95 -19.09 -10.38
C THR A 577 20.66 -20.45 -9.77
N ARG A 578 21.38 -21.48 -10.21
CA ARG A 578 21.15 -22.87 -9.84
C ARG A 578 22.37 -23.43 -9.11
N ASN A 579 22.13 -24.27 -8.11
CA ASN A 579 23.17 -25.03 -7.43
C ASN A 579 22.66 -26.41 -7.01
N SER A 580 23.59 -27.28 -6.65
CA SER A 580 23.31 -28.64 -6.21
C SER A 580 22.58 -28.64 -4.87
N SER A 581 21.76 -29.67 -4.64
CA SER A 581 20.84 -29.77 -3.48
C SER A 581 21.54 -29.90 -2.12
N ASP A 582 22.85 -30.14 -2.12
CA ASP A 582 23.72 -30.33 -0.95
C ASP A 582 24.37 -29.03 -0.42
N TYR A 583 24.15 -27.89 -1.08
CA TYR A 583 24.57 -26.57 -0.57
C TYR A 583 23.59 -26.05 0.48
N THR A 584 24.08 -25.27 1.44
CA THR A 584 23.22 -24.63 2.46
C THR A 584 22.83 -23.23 2.03
N TYR A 585 21.53 -22.94 2.05
CA TYR A 585 20.97 -21.60 1.84
C TYR A 585 19.81 -21.36 2.79
N GLY A 586 19.44 -20.08 2.94
CA GLY A 586 18.32 -19.62 3.73
C GLY A 586 16.97 -20.22 3.30
N ILE A 587 16.03 -20.19 4.23
CA ILE A 587 14.68 -20.75 4.05
C ILE A 587 13.66 -19.62 4.14
N LYS A 588 12.87 -19.46 3.08
CA LYS A 588 11.77 -18.49 2.99
C LYS A 588 10.44 -19.24 2.84
N PRO A 589 9.78 -19.64 3.95
CA PRO A 589 8.57 -20.46 3.91
C PRO A 589 7.45 -19.77 3.13
N ALA A 590 6.64 -20.59 2.46
CA ALA A 590 5.37 -20.20 1.88
C ALA A 590 4.28 -21.18 2.33
N LEU A 591 3.06 -20.69 2.51
CA LEU A 591 1.90 -21.48 2.96
C LEU A 591 0.59 -20.81 2.56
N ASN A 592 -0.50 -21.57 2.59
CA ASN A 592 -1.85 -21.04 2.37
C ASN A 592 -2.60 -20.90 3.70
N LEU A 593 -3.26 -19.76 3.87
CA LEU A 593 -4.20 -19.51 4.95
C LEU A 593 -5.63 -19.81 4.51
N LYS A 594 -6.43 -20.33 5.43
CA LYS A 594 -7.84 -20.71 5.24
C LYS A 594 -8.71 -19.53 4.81
N SER A 595 -9.82 -19.85 4.15
CA SER A 595 -10.73 -18.85 3.58
C SER A 595 -11.51 -18.03 4.61
N ASN A 596 -11.58 -18.47 5.85
CA ASN A 596 -12.26 -17.78 6.95
C ASN A 596 -11.31 -16.96 7.84
N VAL A 597 -10.08 -16.69 7.38
CA VAL A 597 -9.18 -15.75 8.06
C VAL A 597 -9.62 -14.32 7.79
N ILE A 598 -9.78 -13.53 8.85
CA ILE A 598 -10.21 -12.13 8.80
C ILE A 598 -9.14 -11.19 9.38
N ILE A 599 -9.19 -9.92 8.98
CA ILE A 599 -8.35 -8.85 9.50
C ILE A 599 -8.97 -8.30 10.79
N THR A 600 -8.17 -8.13 11.84
CA THR A 600 -8.60 -7.53 13.12
C THR A 600 -8.07 -6.11 13.32
N SER A 601 -6.98 -5.74 12.67
CA SER A 601 -6.43 -4.37 12.61
C SER A 601 -5.29 -4.29 11.60
N GLY A 602 -4.71 -3.10 11.44
CA GLY A 602 -3.64 -2.83 10.48
C GLY A 602 -4.16 -2.35 9.12
N ASP A 603 -3.25 -1.80 8.32
CA ASP A 603 -3.52 -1.28 6.97
C ASP A 603 -2.72 -2.01 5.88
N GLY A 604 -1.96 -3.04 6.25
CA GLY A 604 -1.22 -3.88 5.32
C GLY A 604 0.12 -3.28 4.88
N THR A 605 0.51 -2.13 5.42
CA THR A 605 1.86 -1.57 5.23
C THR A 605 2.89 -2.28 6.10
N LYS A 606 4.19 -2.08 5.81
CA LYS A 606 5.28 -2.67 6.61
C LYS A 606 5.26 -2.17 8.06
N GLN A 607 4.90 -0.89 8.26
CA GLN A 607 4.85 -0.22 9.56
C GLN A 607 3.60 -0.63 10.35
N ASN A 608 2.50 -0.97 9.66
CA ASN A 608 1.23 -1.35 10.26
C ASN A 608 0.62 -2.59 9.56
N PRO A 609 1.29 -3.76 9.66
CA PRO A 609 0.85 -4.98 8.99
C PRO A 609 -0.51 -5.46 9.51
N PHE A 610 -1.25 -6.19 8.69
CA PHE A 610 -2.52 -6.78 9.12
C PHE A 610 -2.33 -7.72 10.30
N GLN A 611 -3.11 -7.50 11.35
CA GLN A 611 -3.38 -8.51 12.38
C GLN A 611 -4.55 -9.36 11.90
N ILE A 612 -4.48 -10.67 12.15
CA ILE A 612 -5.44 -11.63 11.59
C ILE A 612 -5.95 -12.62 12.64
N GLU A 613 -7.15 -13.14 12.45
CA GLU A 613 -7.73 -14.21 13.26
C GLU A 613 -8.61 -15.14 12.43
N LEU A 614 -8.98 -16.31 12.97
CA LEU A 614 -10.05 -17.13 12.42
C LEU A 614 -11.40 -16.51 12.77
N ALA A 615 -12.25 -16.28 11.77
CA ALA A 615 -13.65 -15.96 12.02
C ALA A 615 -14.32 -17.10 12.79
N SER A 616 -15.02 -16.75 13.87
CA SER A 616 -15.75 -17.67 14.75
C SER A 616 -17.01 -18.26 14.13
#